data_AF-A0A1Y2MPY6-F1
#
_entry.id   AF-A0A1Y2MPY6-F1
#
_cell.length_a   1.000
_cell.length_b   1.000
_cell.length_c   1.000
_cell.angle_alpha   90.00
_cell.angle_beta   90.00
_cell.angle_gamma   90.00
#
_symmetry.space_group_name_H-M   'P 1'
#
loop_
_entity.id
_entity.type
_entity.pdbx_description
1 polymer ?
#
loop_
_entity_poly.entity_id
_entity_poly.type
_entity_poly.pdbx_seq_one_letter_code
_entity_poly.pdbx_strand_id
1 'polypeptide(L)'
;MDPARGRGDRPEDDFESIIADWREEGSVPDWPGERTEPAEPSVQPGERPVHRPGPSAETEDDDHYHPPEPPPLPRPGPPAVVGGGLIGLGLVLCISPGLIGAGGSWPLPLGLVLMAAGLAWLVLRLWTGEPGDGGPDPHDDGSRL
;
A
#
# COMPACT_ATOMS: atom_id res chain seq x y z
N MET A 1 -47.13 -14.61 20.31
CA MET A 1 -46.14 -13.77 19.61
C MET A 1 -44.85 -13.84 20.41
N ASP A 2 -43.82 -14.48 19.87
CA ASP A 2 -42.53 -14.71 20.54
C ASP A 2 -41.47 -13.82 19.88
N PRO A 3 -40.88 -12.83 20.59
CA PRO A 3 -39.96 -11.85 20.01
C PRO A 3 -38.51 -12.36 19.85
N ALA A 4 -38.22 -13.64 20.05
CA ALA A 4 -36.85 -14.14 20.17
C ALA A 4 -36.21 -14.72 18.88
N ARG A 5 -36.66 -14.36 17.67
CA ARG A 5 -36.09 -14.87 16.39
C ARG A 5 -35.45 -13.83 15.47
N GLY A 6 -35.10 -12.65 15.98
CA GLY A 6 -34.52 -11.56 15.17
C GLY A 6 -33.26 -10.92 15.74
N ARG A 7 -32.41 -11.71 16.43
CA ARG A 7 -31.19 -11.19 17.08
C ARG A 7 -29.87 -11.63 16.42
N GLY A 8 -29.90 -12.50 15.41
CA GLY A 8 -28.67 -13.08 14.84
C GLY A 8 -28.00 -12.31 13.70
N ASP A 9 -28.54 -11.16 13.26
CA ASP A 9 -28.07 -10.46 12.05
C ASP A 9 -27.46 -9.08 12.35
N ARG A 10 -26.83 -8.91 13.52
CA ARG A 10 -26.05 -7.69 13.80
C ARG A 10 -24.59 -7.94 13.47
N PRO A 11 -23.93 -7.08 12.69
CA PRO A 11 -22.53 -7.26 12.30
C PRO A 11 -21.58 -7.30 13.51
N GLU A 12 -21.99 -6.73 14.64
CA GLU A 12 -21.25 -6.80 15.90
C GLU A 12 -21.24 -8.22 16.50
N ASP A 13 -22.32 -8.98 16.35
CA ASP A 13 -22.45 -10.33 16.90
C ASP A 13 -21.60 -11.34 16.09
N ASP A 14 -21.48 -11.14 14.77
CA ASP A 14 -20.61 -11.92 13.89
C ASP A 14 -19.13 -11.72 14.26
N PHE A 15 -18.74 -10.47 14.52
CA PHE A 15 -17.38 -10.12 14.91
C PHE A 15 -17.02 -10.67 16.30
N GLU A 16 -17.94 -10.63 17.27
CA GLU A 16 -17.75 -11.26 18.58
C GLU A 16 -17.54 -12.78 18.47
N SER A 17 -18.24 -13.45 17.55
CA SER A 17 -18.05 -14.89 17.31
C SER A 17 -16.65 -15.23 16.80
N ILE A 18 -16.09 -14.39 15.91
CA ILE A 18 -14.74 -14.55 15.37
C ILE A 18 -13.69 -14.32 16.47
N ILE A 19 -13.90 -13.33 17.33
CA ILE A 19 -13.01 -13.08 18.49
C ILE A 19 -13.06 -14.25 19.48
N ALA A 20 -14.24 -14.81 19.73
CA ALA A 20 -14.42 -15.94 20.63
C ALA A 20 -13.67 -17.18 20.12
N ASP A 21 -13.81 -17.50 18.84
CA ASP A 21 -13.12 -18.62 18.17
C ASP A 21 -11.58 -18.46 18.30
N TRP A 22 -11.05 -17.26 18.01
CA TRP A 22 -9.63 -16.96 18.17
C TRP A 22 -9.10 -17.06 19.61
N ARG A 23 -9.93 -16.73 20.61
CA ARG A 23 -9.56 -16.89 22.04
C ARG A 23 -9.57 -18.35 22.46
N GLU A 24 -10.48 -19.16 21.94
CA GLU A 24 -10.50 -20.61 22.17
C GLU A 24 -9.29 -21.30 21.52
N GLU A 25 -8.87 -20.84 20.34
CA GLU A 25 -7.67 -21.31 19.64
C GLU A 25 -6.35 -20.87 20.28
N GLY A 26 -6.39 -19.98 21.28
CA GLY A 26 -5.22 -19.52 22.03
C GLY A 26 -4.27 -18.61 21.22
N SER A 27 -4.74 -18.06 20.10
CA SER A 27 -3.94 -17.26 19.15
C SER A 27 -3.82 -15.78 19.56
N VAL A 28 -4.58 -15.33 20.56
CA VAL A 28 -4.60 -13.94 21.02
C VAL A 28 -3.46 -13.70 22.04
N PRO A 29 -2.47 -12.84 21.73
CA PRO A 29 -1.48 -12.44 22.72
C PRO A 29 -2.15 -11.69 23.86
N ASP A 30 -1.76 -11.99 25.11
CA ASP A 30 -2.14 -11.20 26.29
C ASP A 30 -1.37 -9.89 26.25
N TRP A 31 -1.90 -8.92 25.50
CA TRP A 31 -1.39 -7.56 25.50
C TRP A 31 -1.57 -7.00 26.91
N PRO A 32 -0.56 -6.36 27.51
CA PRO A 32 -0.72 -5.76 28.82
C PRO A 32 -1.90 -4.77 28.73
N GLY A 33 -3.00 -5.10 29.41
CA GLY A 33 -4.16 -4.22 29.51
C GLY A 33 -3.71 -2.85 30.00
N GLU A 34 -4.43 -1.79 29.62
CA GLU A 34 -4.23 -0.42 30.12
C GLU A 34 -3.88 -0.52 31.59
N ARG A 35 -2.58 -0.32 31.87
CA ARG A 35 -2.06 -0.43 33.21
C ARG A 35 -2.85 0.64 33.96
N THR A 36 -3.70 0.24 34.90
CA THR A 36 -4.11 1.14 35.96
C THR A 36 -2.80 1.53 36.63
N GLU A 37 -2.19 2.62 36.15
CA GLU A 37 -1.06 3.24 36.80
C GLU A 37 -1.48 3.44 38.26
N PRO A 38 -0.66 3.00 39.23
CA PRO A 38 -0.91 3.34 40.62
C PRO A 38 -1.08 4.85 40.67
N ALA A 39 -2.26 5.32 41.10
CA ALA A 39 -2.69 6.71 41.07
C ALA A 39 -1.51 7.69 41.08
N GLU A 40 -1.15 8.21 39.91
CA GLU A 40 -0.22 9.32 39.81
C GLU A 40 -0.79 10.44 40.69
N PRO A 41 0.03 11.09 41.55
CA PRO A 41 -0.46 12.18 42.36
C PRO A 41 -0.99 13.26 41.41
N SER A 42 -2.29 13.57 41.54
CA SER A 42 -3.00 14.49 40.65
C SER A 42 -2.19 15.77 40.42
N VAL A 43 -1.59 15.90 39.24
CA VAL A 43 -0.91 17.13 38.84
C VAL A 43 -1.98 18.20 38.74
N GLN A 44 -1.92 19.18 39.65
CA GLN A 44 -2.86 20.29 39.65
C GLN A 44 -2.73 21.06 38.32
N PRO A 45 -3.83 21.47 37.66
CA PRO A 45 -3.76 22.20 36.41
C PRO A 45 -3.12 23.58 36.64
N GLY A 46 -1.81 23.67 36.43
CA GLY A 46 -1.02 24.88 36.68
C GLY A 46 0.49 24.65 36.69
N GLU A 47 0.95 23.44 37.02
CA GLU A 47 2.38 23.12 36.96
C GLU A 47 2.75 22.53 35.60
N ARG A 48 3.18 23.41 34.69
CA ARG A 48 3.96 22.95 33.53
C ARG A 48 5.24 22.30 34.05
N PRO A 49 5.65 21.12 33.55
CA PRO A 49 6.97 20.58 33.85
C PRO A 49 8.01 21.61 33.42
N VAL A 50 8.71 22.22 34.38
CA VAL A 50 9.86 23.08 34.08
C VAL A 50 10.94 22.14 33.56
N HIS A 51 11.14 22.10 32.25
CA HIS A 51 12.32 21.49 31.65
C HIS A 51 13.54 22.11 32.34
N ARG A 52 14.23 21.32 33.17
CA ARG A 52 15.52 21.71 33.73
C ARG A 52 16.52 21.63 32.59
N PRO A 53 17.18 22.73 32.17
CA PRO A 53 18.24 22.63 31.20
C PRO A 53 19.38 21.83 31.84
N GLY A 54 19.71 20.67 31.27
CA GLY A 54 21.00 20.04 31.52
C GLY A 54 22.13 20.96 31.02
N PRO A 55 23.39 20.75 31.45
CA PRO A 55 24.50 21.55 30.95
C PRO A 55 24.48 21.52 29.42
N SER A 56 24.45 22.70 28.82
CA SER A 56 24.57 22.91 27.38
C SER A 56 25.94 22.42 26.94
N ALA A 57 26.05 21.12 26.67
CA ALA A 57 27.11 20.58 25.85
C ALA A 57 26.80 21.04 24.43
N GLU A 58 27.35 22.19 24.07
CA GLU A 58 27.61 22.54 22.67
C GLU A 58 28.36 21.35 22.06
N THR A 59 27.63 20.46 21.40
CA THR A 59 28.19 19.33 20.66
C THR A 59 27.55 19.42 19.29
N GLU A 60 28.35 19.92 18.35
CA GLU A 60 28.21 19.89 16.90
C GLU A 60 26.92 19.25 16.38
N ASP A 61 25.95 20.11 16.06
CA ASP A 61 24.65 19.77 15.47
C ASP A 61 24.75 19.59 13.93
N ASP A 62 25.91 19.13 13.43
CA ASP A 62 26.22 19.09 11.99
C ASP A 62 26.37 17.67 11.40
N ASP A 63 26.31 16.61 12.22
CA ASP A 63 26.43 15.21 11.77
C ASP A 63 25.05 14.56 11.50
N HIS A 64 24.12 15.30 10.88
CA HIS A 64 22.84 14.74 10.46
C HIS A 64 22.99 14.01 9.13
N TYR A 65 22.44 12.80 9.04
CA TYR A 65 22.44 12.02 7.80
C TYR A 65 21.70 12.77 6.69
N HIS A 66 22.46 13.24 5.70
CA HIS A 66 21.90 13.72 4.44
C HIS A 66 21.62 12.51 3.56
N PRO A 67 20.34 12.15 3.30
CA PRO A 67 20.06 11.09 2.36
C PRO A 67 20.68 11.46 1.01
N PRO A 68 21.38 10.52 0.36
CA PRO A 68 21.94 10.76 -0.96
C PRO A 68 20.81 11.15 -1.91
N GLU A 69 21.12 11.98 -2.91
CA GLU A 69 20.14 12.35 -3.91
C GLU A 69 19.57 11.08 -4.55
N PRO A 70 18.23 10.97 -4.69
CA PRO A 70 17.61 9.76 -5.20
C PRO A 70 18.12 9.48 -6.62
N PRO A 71 18.37 8.20 -6.96
CA PRO A 71 18.75 7.83 -8.32
C PRO A 71 17.66 8.30 -9.30
N PRO A 72 18.02 8.69 -10.54
CA PRO A 72 17.07 9.18 -11.50
C PRO A 72 16.01 8.12 -11.80
N LEU A 73 14.74 8.56 -11.87
CA LEU A 73 13.63 7.65 -12.16
C LEU A 73 13.81 6.96 -13.52
N PRO A 74 13.52 5.65 -13.60
CA PRO A 74 13.59 4.91 -14.86
C PRO A 74 12.59 5.51 -15.86
N ARG A 75 13.08 5.77 -17.08
CA ARG A 75 12.23 6.27 -18.16
C ARG A 75 11.43 5.09 -18.73
N PRO A 76 10.13 5.26 -19.03
CA PRO A 76 9.36 4.20 -19.67
C PRO A 76 10.01 3.82 -21.00
N GLY A 77 10.56 2.60 -21.07
CA GLY A 77 11.22 2.10 -22.27
C GLY A 77 10.25 1.90 -23.45
N PRO A 78 10.78 1.75 -24.69
CA PRO A 78 9.97 1.46 -25.88
C PRO A 78 8.90 0.36 -25.70
N PRO A 79 9.13 -0.77 -25.01
CA PRO A 79 8.08 -1.77 -24.82
C PRO A 79 6.90 -1.32 -23.93
N ALA A 80 7.11 -0.36 -23.02
CA ALA A 80 6.02 0.22 -22.23
C ALA A 80 5.11 1.09 -23.09
N VAL A 81 5.69 1.80 -24.07
CA VAL A 81 4.94 2.59 -25.06
C VAL A 81 4.03 1.70 -25.91
N VAL A 82 4.51 0.50 -26.29
CA VAL A 82 3.70 -0.48 -27.02
C VAL A 82 2.48 -0.91 -26.19
N GLY A 83 2.69 -1.30 -24.93
CA GLY A 83 1.59 -1.68 -24.03
C GLY A 83 0.57 -0.55 -23.81
N GLY A 84 1.07 0.67 -23.58
CA GLY A 84 0.21 1.86 -23.48
C GLY A 84 -0.56 2.16 -24.77
N GLY A 85 0.08 1.95 -25.93
CA GLY A 85 -0.55 2.10 -27.24
C GLY A 85 -1.69 1.11 -27.47
N LEU A 86 -1.52 -0.16 -27.09
CA LEU A 86 -2.58 -1.18 -27.15
C LEU A 86 -3.80 -0.80 -26.30
N ILE A 87 -3.56 -0.30 -25.08
CA ILE A 87 -4.62 0.19 -24.19
C ILE A 87 -5.33 1.39 -24.81
N GLY A 88 -4.58 2.40 -25.26
CA GLY A 88 -5.15 3.59 -25.89
C GLY A 88 -5.99 3.25 -27.11
N LEU A 89 -5.49 2.36 -27.97
CA LEU A 89 -6.22 1.89 -29.14
C LEU A 89 -7.50 1.13 -28.75
N GLY A 90 -7.42 0.22 -27.77
CA GLY A 90 -8.58 -0.49 -27.24
C GLY A 90 -9.63 0.44 -26.64
N LEU A 91 -9.20 1.50 -25.93
CA LEU A 91 -10.09 2.52 -25.39
C LEU A 91 -10.82 3.29 -26.49
N VAL A 92 -10.09 3.71 -27.52
CA VAL A 92 -10.66 4.42 -28.68
C VAL A 92 -11.71 3.55 -29.38
N LEU A 93 -11.44 2.25 -29.54
CA LEU A 93 -12.42 1.30 -30.09
C LEU A 93 -13.70 1.21 -29.26
N CYS A 94 -13.58 1.22 -27.93
CA CYS A 94 -14.73 1.15 -27.02
C CYS A 94 -15.56 2.43 -27.04
N ILE A 95 -14.92 3.61 -27.02
CA ILE A 95 -15.62 4.90 -26.92
C ILE A 95 -16.18 5.34 -28.27
N SER A 96 -15.43 5.12 -29.36
CA SER A 96 -15.79 5.58 -30.69
C SER A 96 -15.63 4.48 -31.73
N PRO A 97 -16.54 3.49 -31.72
CA PRO A 97 -16.52 2.40 -32.70
C PRO A 97 -16.71 2.88 -34.15
N GLY A 98 -17.31 4.07 -34.32
CA GLY A 98 -17.57 4.69 -35.62
C GLY A 98 -16.31 5.16 -36.37
N LEU A 99 -15.18 5.36 -35.68
CA LEU A 99 -13.91 5.75 -36.32
C LEU A 99 -13.38 4.72 -37.32
N ILE A 100 -13.80 3.46 -37.17
CA ILE A 100 -13.28 2.33 -37.97
C ILE A 100 -14.29 1.97 -39.08
N GLY A 101 -15.44 2.66 -39.15
CA GLY A 101 -16.51 2.33 -40.10
C GLY A 101 -17.09 0.93 -39.87
N ALA A 102 -16.83 0.32 -38.71
CA ALA A 102 -17.32 -1.00 -38.35
C ALA A 102 -18.80 -0.90 -37.97
N GLY A 103 -19.69 -1.00 -38.96
CA GLY A 103 -21.15 -0.99 -38.78
C GLY A 103 -21.73 -2.23 -38.09
N GLY A 104 -20.98 -2.88 -37.19
CA GLY A 104 -21.39 -4.12 -36.52
C GLY A 104 -20.93 -4.19 -35.06
N SER A 105 -21.38 -5.21 -34.33
CA SER A 105 -21.17 -5.38 -32.88
C SER A 105 -19.74 -5.77 -32.45
N TRP A 106 -18.78 -5.78 -33.38
CA TRP A 106 -17.39 -6.21 -33.18
C TRP A 106 -16.41 -5.23 -32.50
N PRO A 107 -16.59 -3.90 -32.51
CA PRO A 107 -15.58 -3.00 -31.96
C PRO A 107 -15.50 -3.06 -30.43
N LEU A 108 -16.61 -3.35 -29.74
CA LEU A 108 -16.64 -3.56 -28.29
C LEU A 108 -15.80 -4.76 -27.84
N PRO A 109 -16.04 -6.01 -28.32
CA PRO A 109 -15.23 -7.15 -27.91
C PRO A 109 -13.76 -6.98 -28.33
N LEU A 110 -13.49 -6.40 -29.50
CA LEU A 110 -12.13 -6.16 -29.97
C LEU A 110 -11.38 -5.13 -29.12
N GLY A 111 -12.06 -4.05 -28.70
CA GLY A 111 -11.51 -3.04 -27.80
C GLY A 111 -11.15 -3.61 -26.44
N LEU A 112 -12.02 -4.45 -25.86
CA LEU A 112 -11.77 -5.19 -24.62
C LEU A 112 -10.57 -6.14 -24.72
N VAL A 113 -10.46 -6.89 -25.82
CA VAL A 113 -9.33 -7.79 -26.06
C VAL A 113 -8.01 -7.02 -26.18
N LEU A 114 -8.00 -5.90 -26.92
CA LEU A 114 -6.81 -5.04 -27.04
C LEU A 114 -6.40 -4.42 -25.70
N MET A 115 -7.38 -3.97 -24.91
CA MET A 115 -7.17 -3.48 -23.54
C MET A 115 -6.54 -4.56 -22.65
N ALA A 116 -7.12 -5.77 -22.63
CA ALA A 116 -6.64 -6.89 -21.84
C ALA A 116 -5.23 -7.32 -22.29
N ALA A 117 -4.97 -7.36 -23.59
CA ALA A 117 -3.65 -7.67 -24.15
C ALA A 117 -2.60 -6.62 -23.76
N GLY A 118 -2.94 -5.33 -23.81
CA GLY A 118 -2.07 -4.24 -23.38
C GLY A 118 -1.77 -4.28 -21.88
N LEU A 119 -2.78 -4.54 -21.04
CA LEU A 119 -2.60 -4.74 -19.60
C LEU A 119 -1.71 -5.96 -19.32
N ALA A 120 -2.02 -7.10 -19.92
CA ALA A 120 -1.26 -8.33 -19.75
C ALA A 120 0.21 -8.14 -20.15
N TRP A 121 0.45 -7.45 -21.27
CA TRP A 121 1.80 -7.11 -21.73
C TRP A 121 2.56 -6.26 -20.71
N LEU A 122 1.93 -5.22 -20.14
CA LEU A 122 2.57 -4.37 -19.12
C LEU A 122 2.87 -5.15 -17.84
N VAL A 123 1.96 -6.03 -17.41
CA VAL A 123 2.18 -6.90 -16.25
C VAL A 123 3.34 -7.86 -16.50
N LEU A 124 3.36 -8.53 -17.66
CA LEU A 124 4.48 -9.38 -18.08
C LEU A 124 5.80 -8.60 -18.10
N ARG A 125 5.78 -7.34 -18.53
CA ARG A 125 6.96 -6.48 -18.58
C ARG A 125 7.47 -6.03 -17.21
N LEU A 126 6.56 -5.75 -16.27
CA LEU A 126 6.89 -5.52 -14.86
C LEU A 126 7.57 -6.77 -14.27
N TRP A 127 7.10 -7.95 -14.67
CA TRP A 127 7.62 -9.22 -14.20
C TRP A 127 8.98 -9.61 -14.81
N THR A 128 9.24 -9.23 -16.07
CA THR A 128 10.47 -9.62 -16.76
C THR A 128 11.69 -8.76 -16.40
N GLY A 129 11.50 -7.64 -15.70
CA GLY A 129 12.59 -6.73 -15.34
C GLY A 129 13.32 -6.15 -16.56
N GLU A 130 13.94 -4.99 -16.41
CA GLU A 130 14.85 -4.49 -17.45
C GLU A 130 16.15 -5.31 -17.42
N PRO A 131 16.59 -5.96 -18.52
CA PRO A 131 17.96 -6.42 -18.62
C PRO A 131 18.82 -5.21 -19.00
N GLY A 132 19.25 -4.40 -18.03
CA GLY A 132 20.17 -3.30 -18.36
C GLY A 132 20.48 -2.25 -17.29
N ASP A 133 19.70 -2.14 -16.22
CA ASP A 133 19.75 -0.93 -15.37
C ASP A 133 20.51 -1.15 -14.06
N GLY A 134 20.96 -2.38 -13.81
CA GLY A 134 21.74 -2.76 -12.65
C GLY A 134 23.20 -2.97 -13.00
N GLY A 135 23.97 -1.88 -13.18
CA GLY A 135 25.36 -1.96 -12.72
C GLY A 135 25.32 -2.34 -11.23
N PRO A 136 26.24 -3.19 -10.72
CA PRO A 136 26.25 -3.54 -9.31
C PRO A 136 26.12 -2.26 -8.47
N ASP A 137 25.12 -2.20 -7.59
CA ASP A 137 25.04 -1.12 -6.61
C ASP A 137 26.36 -1.16 -5.82
N PRO A 138 27.21 -0.12 -5.90
CA PRO A 138 28.48 -0.12 -5.19
C PRO A 138 28.32 -0.13 -3.66
N HIS A 139 27.08 -0.03 -3.15
CA HIS A 139 26.71 -0.10 -1.75
C HIS A 139 25.85 -1.32 -1.39
N ASP A 140 25.59 -2.24 -2.32
CA ASP A 140 25.04 -3.56 -1.98
C ASP A 140 26.16 -4.43 -1.40
N ASP A 141 26.49 -4.16 -0.13
CA ASP A 141 27.34 -4.98 0.70
C ASP A 141 26.55 -6.23 1.10
N GLY A 142 26.18 -7.06 0.10
CA GLY A 142 25.25 -8.17 0.21
C GLY A 142 25.43 -8.94 1.52
N SER A 143 24.59 -8.60 2.50
CA SER A 143 24.78 -9.02 3.89
C SER A 143 24.50 -10.51 3.97
N ARG A 144 25.58 -11.29 3.82
CA ARG A 144 25.60 -12.74 3.93
C ARG A 144 25.58 -13.12 5.40
N LEU A 145 24.48 -13.72 5.82
CA LEU A 145 24.39 -14.53 7.05
C LEU A 145 25.19 -15.82 6.90
#